data_AF-A0A397TTU1-F1
#
_entry.id   AF-A0A397TTU1-F1
#
_cell.length_a   1.000
_cell.length_b   1.000
_cell.length_c   1.000
_cell.angle_alpha   90.00
_cell.angle_beta   90.00
_cell.angle_gamma   90.00
#
_symmetry.space_group_name_H-M   'P 1'
#
loop_
_entity.id
_entity.type
_entity.pdbx_description
1 polymer ?
#
loop_
_entity_poly.entity_id
_entity_poly.type
_entity_poly.pdbx_seq_one_letter_code
_entity_poly.pdbx_strand_id
1 'polypeptide(L)'
;MREMSYIFSLLIDGHCELLSNGKCKPRYWIEFPNNPILGDGKSDNQNHAIIFYHGEYLQLVNANQDNYLEECLKISNILGEFKQYNISGEPILEYEKKSSNIKLEL
;
A
#
# COMPACT_ATOMS: atom_id res chain seq x y z
N MET A 1 -4.07 16.84 37.24
CA MET A 1 -4.93 16.14 36.27
C MET A 1 -4.72 16.80 34.92
N ARG A 2 -4.24 16.10 33.90
CA ARG A 2 -4.23 16.66 32.53
C ARG A 2 -5.66 16.58 32.00
N GLU A 3 -6.20 17.67 31.47
CA GLU A 3 -7.44 17.63 30.69
C GLU A 3 -7.27 16.59 29.57
N MET A 4 -8.26 15.70 29.42
CA MET A 4 -8.31 14.79 28.29
C MET A 4 -8.82 15.58 27.09
N SER A 5 -7.88 15.99 26.23
CA SER A 5 -8.19 16.61 24.96
C SER A 5 -8.61 15.54 23.96
N TYR A 6 -9.84 15.63 23.45
CA TYR A 6 -10.32 14.77 22.36
C TYR A 6 -9.90 15.36 21.02
N ILE A 7 -9.20 14.56 20.21
CA ILE A 7 -8.73 14.95 18.87
C ILE A 7 -9.49 14.13 17.84
N PHE A 8 -9.98 14.80 16.80
CA PHE A 8 -10.73 14.18 15.72
C PHE A 8 -10.04 14.39 14.38
N SER A 9 -10.07 13.36 13.55
CA SER A 9 -9.87 13.49 12.12
C SER A 9 -11.17 13.85 11.45
N LEU A 10 -11.14 14.78 10.50
CA LEU A 10 -12.33 15.28 9.80
C LEU A 10 -12.14 15.17 8.28
N LEU A 11 -13.14 14.65 7.57
CA LEU A 11 -13.22 14.78 6.11
C LEU A 11 -14.11 15.95 5.74
N ILE A 12 -13.54 16.91 5.01
CA ILE A 12 -14.25 18.04 4.42
C ILE A 12 -13.95 18.05 2.91
N ASP A 13 -14.99 18.14 2.09
CA ASP A 13 -14.89 18.23 0.64
C ASP A 13 -15.68 19.44 0.09
N GLY A 14 -15.62 19.65 -1.23
CA GLY A 14 -16.34 20.74 -1.90
C GLY A 14 -17.87 20.60 -1.90
N HIS A 15 -18.40 19.49 -1.38
CA HIS A 15 -19.83 19.22 -1.26
C HIS A 15 -20.32 19.30 0.19
N CYS A 16 -19.47 19.69 1.15
CA CYS A 16 -19.86 19.91 2.53
C CYS A 16 -20.79 21.13 2.67
N GLU A 17 -21.76 21.02 3.58
CA GLU A 17 -22.66 22.13 3.94
C GLU A 17 -21.87 23.26 4.61
N LEU A 18 -22.08 24.50 4.16
CA LEU A 18 -21.53 25.69 4.82
C LEU A 18 -22.40 26.08 6.01
N LEU A 19 -21.79 26.11 7.19
CA LEU A 19 -22.42 26.60 8.42
C LEU A 19 -22.51 28.13 8.39
N SER A 20 -23.40 28.69 9.22
CA SER A 20 -23.61 30.14 9.35
C SER A 20 -22.35 30.93 9.77
N ASN A 21 -21.36 30.26 10.35
CA ASN A 21 -20.07 30.83 10.73
C ASN A 21 -19.01 30.78 9.60
N GLY A 22 -19.40 30.36 8.39
CA GLY A 22 -18.52 30.24 7.23
C GLY A 22 -17.64 28.99 7.22
N LYS A 23 -17.77 28.08 8.19
CA LYS A 23 -17.05 26.80 8.21
C LYS A 23 -17.83 25.71 7.50
N CYS A 24 -17.14 24.78 6.86
CA CYS A 24 -17.78 23.58 6.34
C CYS A 24 -18.10 22.60 7.46
N LYS A 25 -19.31 22.04 7.44
CA LYS A 25 -19.71 20.91 8.27
C LYS A 25 -18.98 19.64 7.80
N PRO A 26 -18.22 18.95 8.67
CA PRO A 26 -17.53 17.72 8.29
C PRO A 26 -18.50 16.64 7.81
N ARG A 27 -18.12 15.91 6.76
CA ARG A 27 -18.91 14.79 6.23
C ARG A 27 -18.72 13.53 7.08
N TYR A 28 -17.47 13.27 7.47
CA TYR A 28 -17.10 12.19 8.38
C TYR A 28 -16.15 12.70 9.44
N TRP A 29 -16.22 12.11 10.62
CA TRP A 29 -15.26 12.33 11.69
C TRP A 29 -15.00 11.04 12.44
N ILE A 30 -13.76 10.87 12.89
CA ILE A 30 -13.36 9.77 13.75
C ILE A 30 -12.50 10.32 14.88
N GLU A 31 -12.79 9.89 16.10
CA GLU A 31 -12.01 10.22 17.28
C GLU A 31 -10.70 9.42 17.26
N PHE A 32 -9.57 10.09 17.49
CA PHE A 32 -8.31 9.39 17.66
C PHE A 32 -8.26 8.69 19.02
N PRO A 33 -7.78 7.44 19.08
CA PRO A 33 -7.47 6.83 20.35
C PRO A 33 -6.27 7.53 20.97
N ASN A 34 -6.40 7.91 22.24
CA ASN A 34 -5.34 8.52 23.05
C ASN A 34 -4.86 9.89 22.54
N ASN A 35 -3.56 10.17 22.70
CA ASN A 35 -2.92 11.43 22.32
C ASN A 35 -2.11 11.22 21.03
N PRO A 36 -2.71 11.44 19.84
CA PRO A 36 -2.04 11.20 18.57
C PRO A 36 -0.76 12.02 18.45
N ILE A 37 0.29 11.40 17.89
CA ILE A 37 1.51 12.09 17.50
C ILE A 37 1.23 12.73 16.15
N LEU A 38 1.03 14.05 16.17
CA LEU A 38 0.92 14.86 14.95
C LEU A 38 2.28 15.53 14.74
N GLY A 39 2.92 15.23 13.62
CA GLY A 39 4.24 15.73 13.26
C GLY A 39 4.28 16.30 11.85
N ASP A 40 5.36 17.01 11.54
CA ASP A 40 5.65 17.52 10.19
C ASP A 40 6.23 16.41 9.27
N GLY A 41 6.27 15.17 9.77
CA GLY A 41 6.73 14.01 9.02
C GLY A 41 5.68 13.56 8.00
N LYS A 42 6.13 13.24 6.77
CA LYS A 42 5.27 12.67 5.71
C LYS A 42 4.46 11.45 6.19
N SER A 43 5.04 10.62 7.06
CA SER A 43 4.40 9.42 7.61
C SER A 43 3.19 9.74 8.51
N ASP A 44 3.25 10.84 9.26
CA ASP A 44 2.18 11.21 10.22
C ASP A 44 0.94 11.72 9.47
N ASN A 45 1.15 12.48 8.40
CA ASN A 45 0.08 12.96 7.50
C ASN A 45 -0.54 11.82 6.67
N GLN A 46 0.27 10.82 6.26
CA GLN A 46 -0.22 9.65 5.52
C GLN A 46 -1.10 8.75 6.40
N ASN A 47 -0.75 8.53 7.67
CA ASN A 47 -1.55 7.73 8.60
C ASN A 47 -2.94 8.32 8.83
N HIS A 48 -3.09 9.64 8.77
CA HIS A 48 -4.37 10.33 8.89
C HIS A 48 -5.28 10.14 7.65
N ALA A 49 -4.70 9.99 6.45
CA ALA A 49 -5.50 9.86 5.22
C ALA A 49 -6.13 8.46 5.08
N ILE A 50 -5.53 7.42 5.68
CA ILE A 50 -5.96 6.02 5.56
C ILE A 50 -7.42 5.81 5.98
N ILE A 51 -7.85 6.43 7.08
CA ILE A 51 -9.20 6.28 7.66
C ILE A 51 -10.33 6.80 6.75
N PHE A 52 -10.03 7.64 5.77
CA PHE A 52 -11.02 8.20 4.84
C PHE A 52 -10.94 7.61 3.44
N TYR A 53 -10.00 6.70 3.21
CA TYR A 53 -9.84 6.06 1.93
C TYR A 53 -10.96 5.05 1.66
N HIS A 54 -11.45 5.02 0.43
CA HIS A 54 -12.40 4.02 -0.08
C HIS A 54 -11.94 3.54 -1.46
N GLY A 55 -11.77 2.23 -1.60
CA GLY A 55 -11.36 1.59 -2.86
C GLY A 55 -10.35 0.47 -2.63
N GLU A 56 -9.80 -0.10 -3.70
CA GLU A 56 -8.86 -1.22 -3.65
C GLU A 56 -7.38 -0.80 -3.52
N TYR A 57 -7.04 0.40 -4.03
CA TYR A 57 -5.67 0.90 -4.11
C TYR A 57 -5.47 2.30 -3.50
N LEU A 58 -4.77 2.38 -2.36
CA LEU A 58 -4.38 3.66 -1.74
C LEU A 58 -2.95 4.03 -2.15
N GLN A 59 -2.79 5.09 -2.95
CA GLN A 59 -1.47 5.62 -3.30
C GLN A 59 -1.00 6.64 -2.26
N LEU A 60 0.03 6.27 -1.49
CA LEU A 60 0.68 7.19 -0.57
C LEU A 60 1.74 7.98 -1.35
N VAL A 61 1.49 9.28 -1.57
CA VAL A 61 2.44 10.15 -2.27
C VAL A 61 3.66 10.36 -1.37
N ASN A 62 4.76 9.70 -1.71
CA ASN A 62 6.10 10.06 -1.25
C ASN A 62 6.81 10.73 -2.43
N ALA A 63 7.38 11.93 -2.24
CA ALA A 63 8.13 12.66 -3.27
C ALA A 63 9.38 11.93 -3.84
N ASN A 64 9.63 10.69 -3.41
CA ASN A 64 10.70 9.82 -3.86
C ASN A 64 10.17 8.53 -4.51
N GLN A 65 8.85 8.42 -4.73
CA GLN A 65 8.18 7.27 -5.34
C GLN A 65 7.50 7.63 -6.65
N ASP A 66 8.20 8.36 -7.50
CA ASP A 66 7.68 8.65 -8.83
C ASP A 66 7.46 7.33 -9.59
N ASN A 67 6.29 7.20 -10.18
CA ASN A 67 5.86 6.16 -11.11
C ASN A 67 5.72 4.72 -10.57
N TYR A 68 5.63 4.50 -9.26
CA TYR A 68 5.44 3.14 -8.72
C TYR A 68 4.17 2.45 -9.25
N LEU A 69 3.07 3.20 -9.45
CA LEU A 69 1.83 2.64 -9.98
C LEU A 69 1.98 2.26 -11.46
N GLU A 70 2.54 3.14 -12.29
CA GLU A 70 2.81 2.83 -13.69
C GLU A 70 3.78 1.65 -13.84
N GLU A 71 4.83 1.58 -13.01
CA GLU A 71 5.76 0.44 -13.00
C GLU A 71 5.07 -0.85 -12.56
N CYS A 72 4.20 -0.81 -11.54
CA CYS A 72 3.41 -1.99 -11.13
C CYS A 72 2.53 -2.52 -12.27
N LEU A 73 1.92 -1.63 -13.07
CA LEU A 73 1.11 -2.03 -14.23
C LEU A 73 1.97 -2.65 -15.35
N LYS A 74 3.25 -2.26 -15.48
CA LYS A 74 4.18 -2.86 -16.44
C LYS A 74 4.59 -4.28 -16.07
N ILE A 75 4.70 -4.60 -14.78
CA ILE A 75 5.13 -5.93 -14.30
C ILE A 75 4.24 -7.05 -14.85
N SER A 76 2.92 -6.85 -14.91
CA SER A 76 2.00 -7.85 -15.46
C SER A 76 2.29 -8.17 -16.93
N ASN A 77 2.63 -7.15 -17.74
CA ASN A 77 2.97 -7.34 -19.14
C ASN A 77 4.33 -8.06 -19.29
N ILE A 78 5.33 -7.66 -18.51
CA ILE A 78 6.66 -8.29 -18.51
C ILE A 78 6.57 -9.77 -18.11
N LEU A 79 5.80 -10.10 -17.07
CA LEU A 79 5.59 -11.49 -16.65
C LEU A 79 4.79 -12.31 -17.68
N GLY A 80 4.01 -11.66 -18.54
CA GLY A 80 3.32 -12.29 -19.66
C GLY A 80 4.28 -12.85 -20.72
N GLU A 81 5.36 -12.13 -21.02
CA GLU A 81 6.38 -12.56 -21.99
C GLU A 81 7.04 -13.90 -21.59
N PHE A 82 7.26 -14.13 -20.30
CA PHE A 82 7.84 -15.39 -19.81
C PHE A 82 6.88 -16.58 -19.87
N LYS A 83 5.57 -16.35 -19.98
CA LYS A 83 4.57 -17.42 -20.14
C LYS A 83 4.51 -17.96 -21.57
N GLN A 84 5.05 -17.23 -22.54
CA GLN A 84 4.96 -17.58 -23.96
C GLN A 84 6.08 -18.54 -24.43
N TYR A 85 7.07 -18.82 -23.57
CA TYR A 85 8.10 -19.82 -23.80
C TYR A 85 7.66 -21.23 -23.37
N ASN A 86 6.59 -21.76 -23.97
CA ASN A 86 6.55 -23.21 -24.22
C ASN A 86 7.44 -23.45 -25.43
N ILE A 87 8.76 -23.53 -25.20
CA ILE A 87 9.71 -23.93 -26.23
C ILE A 87 9.32 -25.34 -26.64
N SER A 88 8.67 -25.46 -27.80
CA SER A 88 8.46 -26.72 -28.51
C SER A 88 9.82 -27.20 -29.04
N GLY A 89 10.70 -27.61 -28.14
CA GLY A 89 12.08 -27.97 -28.40
C GLY A 89 12.76 -28.25 -27.08
N GLU A 90 12.57 -29.46 -26.57
CA GLU A 90 13.30 -29.98 -25.42
C GLU A 90 14.80 -29.72 -25.56
N PRO A 91 15.48 -29.10 -24.58
CA PRO A 91 16.90 -29.31 -24.46
C PRO A 91 17.09 -30.70 -23.86
N ILE A 92 17.53 -31.66 -24.71
CA ILE A 92 17.99 -32.96 -24.25
C ILE A 92 19.22 -32.72 -23.36
N LEU A 93 19.01 -32.72 -22.05
CA LEU A 93 20.06 -32.87 -21.07
C LEU A 93 20.04 -34.33 -20.63
N GLU A 94 20.86 -35.16 -21.29
CA GLU A 94 21.19 -36.49 -20.78
C GLU A 94 21.94 -36.33 -19.47
N TYR A 95 21.21 -36.50 -18.36
CA TYR A 95 21.80 -36.62 -17.04
C TYR A 95 22.33 -38.04 -16.87
N GLU A 96 23.65 -38.23 -16.99
CA GLU A 96 24.28 -39.48 -16.56
C GLU A 96 24.03 -39.69 -15.06
N LYS A 97 23.22 -40.69 -14.72
CA LYS A 97 23.10 -41.20 -13.34
C LYS A 97 24.42 -41.85 -12.93
N LYS A 98 25.31 -41.08 -12.30
CA LYS A 98 26.31 -41.67 -11.40
C LYS A 98 25.61 -42.06 -10.10
N SER A 99 25.33 -43.35 -9.94
CA SER A 99 24.97 -43.94 -8.65
C SER A 99 26.13 -43.76 -7.68
N SER A 100 25.99 -42.81 -6.75
CA SER A 100 26.79 -42.79 -5.53
C SER A 100 25.86 -43.08 -4.35
N ASN A 101 25.95 -44.33 -3.86
CA ASN A 101 25.41 -44.75 -2.57
C ASN A 101 26.06 -43.91 -1.46
N ILE A 102 25.38 -42.88 -0.98
CA ILE A 102 25.72 -42.23 0.29
C ILE A 102 24.60 -42.59 1.26
N LYS A 103 24.90 -43.55 2.14
CA LYS A 103 24.10 -43.83 3.34
C LYS A 103 24.17 -42.58 4.23
N LEU A 104 23.02 -41.97 4.50
CA LEU A 104 22.85 -41.07 5.62
C LEU A 104 22.63 -41.93 6.87
N GLU A 105 23.61 -41.97 7.77
CA GLU A 105 23.38 -42.40 9.15
C GLU A 105 22.79 -41.23 9.94
N LEU A 106 21.74 -41.54 10.72
CA LEU A 106 21.06 -40.64 11.66
C LEU A 106 21.88 -40.43 12.92
#